data_AF-A0A2G6FWN6-F1
#
_entry.id   AF-A0A2G6FWN6-F1
#
_cell.length_a   1.000
_cell.length_b   1.000
_cell.length_c   1.000
_cell.angle_alpha   90.00
_cell.angle_beta   90.00
_cell.angle_gamma   90.00
#
_symmetry.space_group_name_H-M   'P 1'
#
loop_
_entity.id
_entity.type
_entity.pdbx_description
1 polymer ?
#
loop_
_entity_poly.entity_id
_entity_poly.type
_entity_poly.pdbx_seq_one_letter_code
_entity_poly.pdbx_strand_id
1 'polypeptide(L)'
;MKKLVFLLMAILVAGSAFAVVDTDTNSMGFYFDEEGNMPTIEVPNPYTPITGYILIANPDFGLLNAFEVGMILDGPYIALEVTLPVPGLNIGDANNMLVGYGTPILVEGDVVLAATVTFLYSDPSQPLFIELTNSTPDSTPEFPGLPSAVVNGDAEQLIPLALSAFEAPAAAINGSVVATHSTTLDNIKSLYR
;
A
#
# COMPACT_ATOMS: atom_id res chain seq x y z
N MET A 1 -39.68 -3.67 -28.23
CA MET A 1 -38.21 -3.57 -28.25
C MET A 1 -37.65 -2.26 -27.66
N LYS A 2 -38.39 -1.53 -26.79
CA LYS A 2 -37.92 -0.28 -26.17
C LYS A 2 -37.47 -0.43 -24.71
N LYS A 3 -37.60 -1.64 -24.14
CA LYS A 3 -37.31 -1.93 -22.73
C LYS A 3 -35.90 -2.49 -22.49
N LEU A 4 -35.13 -2.79 -23.54
CA LEU A 4 -33.77 -3.33 -23.41
C LEU A 4 -32.69 -2.24 -23.28
N VAL A 5 -32.97 -1.02 -23.75
CA VAL A 5 -32.01 0.10 -23.71
C VAL A 5 -31.80 0.65 -22.29
N PHE A 6 -32.80 0.50 -21.41
CA PHE A 6 -32.70 0.98 -20.02
C PHE A 6 -31.86 0.09 -19.10
N LEU A 7 -31.66 -1.19 -19.45
CA LEU A 7 -30.85 -2.10 -18.63
C LEU A 7 -29.35 -1.90 -18.87
N LEU A 8 -28.96 -1.42 -20.06
CA LEU A 8 -27.56 -1.20 -20.41
C LEU A 8 -26.95 0.06 -19.76
N MET A 9 -27.80 0.98 -19.29
CA MET A 9 -27.36 2.24 -18.66
C MET A 9 -27.12 2.10 -17.15
N ALA A 10 -27.53 0.98 -16.55
CA ALA A 10 -27.39 0.74 -15.11
C ALA A 10 -26.13 -0.04 -14.71
N ILE A 11 -25.33 -0.52 -15.68
CA ILE A 11 -24.16 -1.37 -15.41
C ILE A 11 -22.83 -0.59 -15.54
N LEU A 12 -22.88 0.69 -15.95
CA LEU A 12 -21.67 1.52 -16.10
C LEU A 12 -21.42 2.48 -14.93
N VAL A 13 -21.81 2.09 -13.72
CA VAL A 13 -21.15 2.63 -12.52
C VAL A 13 -19.87 1.81 -12.33
N ALA A 14 -18.92 1.99 -13.26
CA ALA A 14 -17.54 1.72 -12.94
C ALA A 14 -17.20 2.72 -11.84
N GLY A 15 -17.33 2.27 -10.60
CA GLY A 15 -16.95 3.06 -9.45
C GLY A 15 -15.49 3.42 -9.63
N SER A 16 -15.22 4.65 -10.03
CA SER A 16 -13.96 5.29 -9.69
C SER A 16 -13.92 5.25 -8.18
N ALA A 17 -13.25 4.23 -7.63
CA ALA A 17 -12.84 4.25 -6.24
C ALA A 17 -12.05 5.55 -6.11
N PHE A 18 -12.67 6.56 -5.50
CA PHE A 18 -11.93 7.73 -5.07
C PHE A 18 -10.92 7.16 -4.10
N ALA A 19 -9.68 7.15 -4.53
CA ALA A 19 -8.59 6.82 -3.67
C ALA A 19 -8.57 7.87 -2.60
N VAL A 20 -9.15 7.52 -1.46
CA VAL A 20 -8.95 8.26 -0.24
C VAL A 20 -7.49 7.94 0.06
N VAL A 21 -6.60 8.87 -0.31
CA VAL A 21 -5.31 9.01 0.37
C VAL A 21 -5.68 8.90 1.84
N ASP A 22 -5.05 7.94 2.50
CA ASP A 22 -5.30 7.64 3.89
C ASP A 22 -5.49 8.92 4.70
N THR A 23 -6.40 8.96 5.66
CA THR A 23 -6.55 10.12 6.53
C THR A 23 -5.71 10.00 7.79
N ASP A 24 -5.17 8.81 8.07
CA ASP A 24 -4.42 8.52 9.27
C ASP A 24 -2.99 9.08 9.16
N THR A 25 -2.49 9.61 10.27
CA THR A 25 -1.12 10.12 10.37
C THR A 25 -0.14 8.95 10.44
N ASN A 26 0.98 9.04 9.70
CA ASN A 26 2.01 8.01 9.64
C ASN A 26 1.47 6.62 9.26
N SER A 27 0.65 6.54 8.22
CA SER A 27 0.05 5.28 7.76
C SER A 27 0.85 4.65 6.62
N MET A 28 1.28 3.39 6.75
CA MET A 28 1.96 2.64 5.69
C MET A 28 0.97 1.82 4.87
N GLY A 29 1.06 1.92 3.54
CA GLY A 29 0.23 1.17 2.61
C GLY A 29 1.00 0.61 1.42
N PHE A 30 0.33 -0.26 0.65
CA PHE A 30 0.83 -0.82 -0.60
C PHE A 30 -0.07 -0.33 -1.75
N TYR A 31 0.52 0.21 -2.80
CA TYR A 31 -0.21 0.81 -3.93
C TYR A 31 0.43 0.42 -5.27
N PHE A 32 -0.29 0.63 -6.36
CA PHE A 32 0.16 0.39 -7.73
C PHE A 32 0.47 1.68 -8.50
N ASP A 33 0.52 2.82 -7.80
CA ASP A 33 1.02 4.11 -8.26
C ASP A 33 1.88 4.78 -7.18
N GLU A 34 2.62 5.83 -7.55
CA GLU A 34 3.52 6.54 -6.63
C GLU A 34 2.77 7.54 -5.74
N GLU A 35 1.55 7.92 -6.14
CA GLU A 35 0.73 8.90 -5.44
C GLU A 35 -0.19 8.27 -4.36
N GLY A 36 -0.20 6.94 -4.23
CA GLY A 36 -1.03 6.24 -3.24
C GLY A 36 -2.52 6.22 -3.60
N ASN A 37 -2.85 6.33 -4.89
CA ASN A 37 -4.24 6.37 -5.36
C ASN A 37 -4.74 5.04 -5.93
N MET A 38 -3.89 4.06 -6.18
CA MET A 38 -4.30 2.81 -6.81
C MET A 38 -4.02 1.60 -5.92
N PRO A 39 -4.88 1.28 -4.94
CA PRO A 39 -4.73 0.08 -4.12
C PRO A 39 -5.15 -1.20 -4.86
N THR A 40 -5.78 -1.08 -6.03
CA THR A 40 -6.21 -2.22 -6.86
C THR A 40 -5.89 -2.01 -8.33
N ILE A 41 -5.51 -3.08 -9.01
CA ILE A 41 -5.35 -3.11 -10.47
C ILE A 41 -5.95 -4.37 -11.08
N GLU A 42 -6.25 -4.29 -12.37
CA GLU A 42 -6.68 -5.42 -13.19
C GLU A 42 -5.56 -5.80 -14.17
N VAL A 43 -5.18 -7.06 -14.17
CA VAL A 43 -4.08 -7.63 -14.95
C VAL A 43 -4.63 -8.84 -15.73
N PRO A 44 -4.89 -8.70 -17.04
CA PRO A 44 -5.56 -9.75 -17.81
C PRO A 44 -4.63 -10.88 -18.27
N ASN A 45 -3.31 -10.70 -18.18
CA ASN A 45 -2.32 -11.62 -18.74
C ASN A 45 -1.44 -12.25 -17.65
N PRO A 46 -1.14 -13.57 -17.73
CA PRO A 46 -0.20 -14.21 -16.80
C PRO A 46 1.24 -13.75 -17.06
N TYR A 47 2.08 -13.91 -16.04
CA TYR A 47 3.49 -13.54 -16.01
C TYR A 47 3.75 -12.07 -16.36
N THR A 48 2.78 -11.21 -16.06
CA THR A 48 2.94 -9.76 -16.23
C THR A 48 3.80 -9.23 -15.06
N PRO A 49 4.90 -8.50 -15.33
CA PRO A 49 5.62 -7.77 -14.30
C PRO A 49 4.75 -6.68 -13.71
N ILE A 50 4.61 -6.70 -12.40
CA ILE A 50 3.86 -5.72 -11.62
C ILE A 50 4.83 -5.01 -10.69
N THR A 51 4.73 -3.68 -10.68
CA THR A 51 5.44 -2.82 -9.76
C THR A 51 4.43 -2.28 -8.75
N GLY A 52 4.70 -2.52 -7.48
CA GLY A 52 3.98 -1.92 -6.37
C GLY A 52 4.89 -1.03 -5.53
N TYR A 53 4.28 -0.12 -4.79
CA TYR A 53 4.92 0.94 -4.05
C TYR A 53 4.49 0.83 -2.59
N ILE A 54 5.46 0.71 -1.69
CA ILE A 54 5.26 0.84 -0.25
C ILE A 54 5.41 2.31 0.08
N LEU A 55 4.31 2.92 0.50
CA LEU A 55 4.20 4.34 0.75
C LEU A 55 3.85 4.58 2.21
N ILE A 56 4.36 5.68 2.79
CA ILE A 56 3.88 6.20 4.06
C ILE A 56 3.11 7.50 3.76
N ALA A 57 1.84 7.53 4.13
CA ALA A 57 0.95 8.66 3.96
C ALA A 57 0.83 9.49 5.24
N ASN A 58 0.57 10.80 5.04
CA ASN A 58 0.53 11.85 6.04
C ASN A 58 1.65 11.76 7.10
N PRO A 59 2.92 11.73 6.69
CA PRO A 59 4.04 11.71 7.63
C PRO A 59 4.06 13.00 8.46
N ASP A 60 4.19 12.88 9.78
CA ASP A 60 4.35 14.02 10.70
C ASP A 60 5.82 14.29 11.08
N PHE A 61 6.74 13.61 10.39
CA PHE A 61 8.19 13.71 10.54
C PHE A 61 8.85 14.27 9.28
N GLY A 62 10.05 14.84 9.41
CA GLY A 62 10.77 15.47 8.30
C GLY A 62 11.74 14.56 7.55
N LEU A 63 12.21 13.48 8.17
CA LEU A 63 13.15 12.54 7.57
C LEU A 63 12.75 11.10 7.86
N LEU A 64 12.84 10.23 6.86
CA LEU A 64 12.74 8.78 7.01
C LEU A 64 14.14 8.17 6.95
N ASN A 65 14.58 7.55 8.05
CA ASN A 65 15.93 6.98 8.20
C ASN A 65 15.96 5.47 7.97
N ALA A 66 14.92 4.78 8.40
CA ALA A 66 14.77 3.34 8.27
C ALA A 66 13.29 2.97 8.33
N PHE A 67 12.94 1.80 7.82
CA PHE A 67 11.62 1.21 8.03
C PHE A 67 11.73 -0.31 8.12
N GLU A 68 10.73 -0.90 8.75
CA GLU A 68 10.54 -2.35 8.80
C GLU A 68 9.08 -2.69 8.50
N VAL A 69 8.87 -3.72 7.68
CA VAL A 69 7.54 -4.17 7.26
C VAL A 69 7.58 -5.62 6.81
N GLY A 70 6.60 -6.40 7.25
CA GLY A 70 6.30 -7.70 6.67
C GLY A 70 5.22 -7.58 5.60
N MET A 71 5.21 -8.50 4.65
CA MET A 71 4.26 -8.54 3.55
C MET A 71 3.85 -9.97 3.27
N ILE A 72 2.55 -10.20 3.25
CA ILE A 72 1.95 -11.48 2.88
C ILE A 72 1.31 -11.31 1.50
N LEU A 73 1.75 -12.13 0.55
CA LEU A 73 1.16 -12.24 -0.78
C LEU A 73 0.35 -13.54 -0.85
N ASP A 74 -0.98 -13.42 -0.77
CA ASP A 74 -1.91 -14.54 -0.88
C ASP A 74 -2.48 -14.61 -2.30
N GLY A 75 -1.96 -15.55 -3.10
CA GLY A 75 -2.35 -15.74 -4.49
C GLY A 75 -1.18 -16.14 -5.41
N PRO A 76 -1.40 -16.15 -6.73
CA PRO A 76 -0.41 -16.63 -7.70
C PRO A 76 0.63 -15.56 -8.05
N TYR A 77 1.86 -15.72 -7.55
CA TYR A 77 2.98 -14.84 -7.90
C TYR A 77 4.30 -15.60 -8.07
N ILE A 78 5.27 -14.97 -8.73
CA ILE A 78 6.67 -15.41 -8.83
C ILE A 78 7.57 -14.25 -8.38
N ALA A 79 8.68 -14.65 -7.74
CA ALA A 79 9.59 -13.89 -6.89
C ALA A 79 9.71 -12.37 -7.09
N LEU A 80 9.81 -11.71 -5.93
CA LEU A 80 9.87 -10.28 -5.77
C LEU A 80 11.32 -9.74 -5.78
N GLU A 81 11.52 -8.60 -6.42
CA GLU A 81 12.68 -7.71 -6.27
C GLU A 81 12.27 -6.49 -5.45
N VAL A 82 13.17 -6.01 -4.58
CA VAL A 82 12.98 -4.74 -3.83
C VAL A 82 13.99 -3.71 -4.32
N THR A 83 13.48 -2.53 -4.67
CA THR A 83 14.29 -1.35 -5.02
C THR A 83 14.06 -0.26 -3.99
N LEU A 84 15.14 0.35 -3.50
CA LEU A 84 15.09 1.47 -2.56
C LEU A 84 15.22 2.80 -3.32
N PRO A 85 14.49 3.86 -2.92
CA PRO A 85 14.49 5.15 -3.62
C PRO A 85 15.81 5.93 -3.44
N VAL A 86 16.58 5.59 -2.40
CA VAL A 86 17.91 6.13 -2.12
C VAL A 86 18.84 4.99 -1.70
N PRO A 87 20.18 5.17 -1.76
CA PRO A 87 21.11 4.14 -1.28
C PRO A 87 20.79 3.70 0.15
N GLY A 88 20.63 2.40 0.34
CA GLY A 88 20.29 1.80 1.61
C GLY A 88 20.62 0.30 1.64
N LEU A 89 20.35 -0.33 2.77
CA LEU A 89 20.55 -1.75 2.98
C LEU A 89 19.24 -2.35 3.51
N ASN A 90 18.67 -3.28 2.76
CA ASN A 90 17.67 -4.22 3.28
C ASN A 90 18.42 -5.46 3.81
N ILE A 91 18.34 -5.73 5.11
CA ILE A 91 18.94 -6.94 5.72
C ILE A 91 17.96 -8.12 5.77
N GLY A 92 16.70 -7.88 5.41
CA GLY A 92 15.66 -8.90 5.28
C GLY A 92 15.57 -9.47 3.87
N ASP A 93 14.35 -9.83 3.47
CA ASP A 93 14.01 -10.27 2.11
C ASP A 93 12.90 -9.38 1.51
N ALA A 94 12.30 -9.82 0.41
CA ALA A 94 11.27 -9.07 -0.29
C ALA A 94 9.88 -9.11 0.36
N ASN A 95 9.62 -10.10 1.22
CA ASN A 95 8.37 -10.24 1.97
C ASN A 95 8.54 -9.79 3.43
N ASN A 96 9.77 -9.54 3.87
CA ASN A 96 10.08 -9.11 5.22
C ASN A 96 11.26 -8.16 5.16
N MET A 97 10.96 -6.87 5.06
CA MET A 97 11.95 -5.82 4.82
C MET A 97 12.39 -5.21 6.14
N LEU A 98 13.70 -5.09 6.32
CA LEU A 98 14.34 -4.37 7.42
C LEU A 98 15.37 -3.44 6.78
N VAL A 99 14.95 -2.21 6.51
CA VAL A 99 15.68 -1.28 5.65
C VAL A 99 16.25 -0.14 6.47
N GLY A 100 17.56 0.07 6.37
CA GLY A 100 18.22 1.30 6.79
C GLY A 100 18.76 2.07 5.59
N TYR A 101 18.45 3.37 5.50
CA TYR A 101 18.99 4.22 4.44
C TYR A 101 20.36 4.77 4.81
N GLY A 102 21.30 4.75 3.84
CA GLY A 102 22.60 5.39 3.99
C GLY A 102 22.50 6.93 3.92
N THR A 103 21.44 7.45 3.32
CA THR A 103 21.06 8.87 3.35
C THR A 103 19.57 8.95 3.65
N PRO A 104 19.13 9.66 4.69
CA PRO A 104 17.70 9.75 5.02
C PRO A 104 16.90 10.33 3.86
N ILE A 105 15.68 9.84 3.67
CA ILE A 105 14.74 10.38 2.69
C ILE A 105 14.11 11.63 3.28
N LEU A 106 14.16 12.74 2.55
CA LEU A 106 13.48 13.98 2.92
C LEU A 106 11.98 13.85 2.64
N VAL A 107 11.16 14.22 3.63
CA VAL A 107 9.71 14.25 3.51
C VAL A 107 9.28 15.65 3.09
N GLU A 108 8.80 15.80 1.85
CA GLU A 108 8.40 17.10 1.26
C GLU A 108 6.89 17.23 0.98
N GLY A 109 6.09 16.19 1.24
CA GLY A 109 4.65 16.18 0.94
C GLY A 109 3.87 15.15 1.73
N ASP A 110 2.64 14.88 1.28
CA ASP A 110 1.67 14.04 1.99
C ASP A 110 1.96 12.53 1.86
N VAL A 111 2.90 12.16 1.00
CA VAL A 111 3.29 10.77 0.73
C VAL A 111 4.81 10.69 0.61
N VAL A 112 5.42 9.66 1.23
CA VAL A 112 6.82 9.31 1.04
C VAL A 112 6.95 7.86 0.55
N LEU A 113 7.73 7.68 -0.51
CA LEU A 113 8.08 6.35 -1.03
C LEU A 113 9.13 5.70 -0.11
N ALA A 114 8.78 4.56 0.48
CA ALA A 114 9.71 3.75 1.26
C ALA A 114 10.43 2.72 0.37
N ALA A 115 9.69 1.92 -0.39
CA ALA A 115 10.30 0.96 -1.31
C ALA A 115 9.41 0.63 -2.48
N THR A 116 10.03 0.17 -3.56
CA THR A 116 9.37 -0.40 -4.71
C THR A 116 9.55 -1.90 -4.70
N VAL A 117 8.47 -2.62 -4.97
CA VAL A 117 8.44 -4.09 -5.04
C VAL A 117 8.02 -4.49 -6.44
N THR A 118 8.80 -5.35 -7.10
CA THR A 118 8.45 -5.89 -8.42
C THR A 118 8.24 -7.39 -8.35
N PHE A 119 7.15 -7.92 -8.90
CA PHE A 119 6.88 -9.36 -8.99
C PHE A 119 6.19 -9.73 -10.29
N LEU A 120 6.13 -11.03 -10.59
CA LEU A 120 5.34 -11.54 -11.71
C LEU A 120 4.03 -12.12 -11.19
N TYR A 121 2.90 -11.60 -11.67
CA TYR A 121 1.59 -12.17 -11.39
C TYR A 121 1.32 -13.35 -12.34
N SER A 122 1.14 -14.57 -11.81
CA SER A 122 1.29 -15.79 -12.62
C SER A 122 -0.01 -16.42 -13.12
N ASP A 123 -1.16 -16.11 -12.52
CA ASP A 123 -2.47 -16.64 -12.96
C ASP A 123 -3.58 -15.58 -12.82
N PRO A 124 -4.05 -14.98 -13.93
CA PRO A 124 -5.08 -13.94 -13.90
C PRO A 124 -6.48 -14.44 -13.50
N SER A 125 -6.68 -15.75 -13.36
CA SER A 125 -7.97 -16.32 -12.95
C SER A 125 -8.18 -16.33 -11.43
N GLN A 126 -7.14 -16.04 -10.64
CA GLN A 126 -7.21 -16.00 -9.19
C GLN A 126 -6.71 -14.64 -8.68
N PRO A 127 -7.40 -13.99 -7.73
CA PRO A 127 -6.91 -12.75 -7.16
C PRO A 127 -5.57 -12.96 -6.46
N LEU A 128 -4.77 -11.89 -6.43
CA LEU A 128 -3.62 -11.79 -5.53
C LEU A 128 -3.92 -10.70 -4.51
N PHE A 129 -3.92 -11.06 -3.24
CA PHE A 129 -4.11 -10.16 -2.11
C PHE A 129 -2.77 -9.87 -1.44
N ILE A 130 -2.55 -8.61 -1.09
CA ILE A 130 -1.33 -8.13 -0.47
C ILE A 130 -1.71 -7.56 0.89
N GLU A 131 -1.16 -8.12 1.95
CA GLU A 131 -1.31 -7.65 3.33
C GLU A 131 0.04 -7.15 3.82
N LEU A 132 0.05 -6.02 4.52
CA LEU A 132 1.21 -5.52 5.24
C LEU A 132 1.10 -5.89 6.72
N THR A 133 2.21 -6.29 7.31
CA THR A 133 2.33 -6.73 8.71
C THR A 133 3.56 -6.10 9.36
N ASN A 134 3.78 -6.38 10.64
CA ASN A 134 5.09 -6.14 11.26
C ASN A 134 6.17 -7.04 10.62
N SER A 135 7.42 -6.60 10.72
CA SER A 135 8.60 -7.38 10.33
C SER A 135 8.83 -8.56 11.30
N THR A 136 9.72 -9.48 10.91
CA THR A 136 10.22 -10.56 11.78
C THR A 136 11.76 -10.64 11.67
N PRO A 137 12.53 -10.39 12.74
CA PRO A 137 12.07 -9.99 14.08
C PRO A 137 11.46 -8.57 14.07
N ASP A 138 10.47 -8.37 14.93
CA ASP A 138 9.79 -7.10 15.15
C ASP A 138 10.66 -6.21 16.07
N SER A 139 10.95 -4.97 15.65
CA SER A 139 11.70 -4.02 16.48
C SER A 139 10.81 -3.26 17.47
N THR A 140 9.49 -3.33 17.30
CA THR A 140 8.45 -2.74 18.16
C THR A 140 7.50 -3.80 18.73
N PRO A 141 7.98 -4.77 19.54
CA PRO A 141 7.14 -5.84 20.07
C PRO A 141 5.96 -5.34 20.95
N GLU A 142 6.02 -4.10 21.45
CA GLU A 142 4.92 -3.42 22.13
C GLU A 142 3.75 -3.01 21.22
N PHE A 143 3.94 -2.96 19.90
CA PHE A 143 2.94 -2.61 18.88
C PHE A 143 2.76 -3.76 17.86
N PRO A 144 2.27 -4.93 18.29
CA PRO A 144 2.24 -6.12 17.45
C PRO A 144 1.37 -5.91 16.21
N GLY A 145 1.90 -6.37 15.06
CA GLY A 145 1.19 -6.35 13.78
C GLY A 145 1.33 -5.04 12.99
N LEU A 146 2.02 -4.03 13.54
CA LEU A 146 2.27 -2.77 12.85
C LEU A 146 3.68 -2.71 12.25
N PRO A 147 3.85 -2.20 11.02
CA PRO A 147 5.15 -1.76 10.53
C PRO A 147 5.72 -0.62 11.39
N SER A 148 7.01 -0.38 11.29
CA SER A 148 7.68 0.67 12.08
C SER A 148 8.72 1.43 11.27
N ALA A 149 9.05 2.65 11.70
CA ALA A 149 10.02 3.53 11.06
C ALA A 149 10.92 4.24 12.05
N VAL A 150 12.17 4.46 11.65
CA VAL A 150 13.10 5.37 12.34
C VAL A 150 13.08 6.71 11.62
N VAL A 151 12.93 7.80 12.35
CA VAL A 151 12.65 9.12 11.76
C VAL A 151 13.54 10.25 12.31
N ASN A 152 13.56 11.38 11.60
CA ASN A 152 14.18 12.65 12.03
C ASN A 152 15.69 12.61 12.35
N GLY A 153 16.43 11.65 11.81
CA GLY A 153 17.87 11.53 12.10
C GLY A 153 18.19 10.92 13.46
N ASP A 154 17.18 10.55 14.24
CA ASP A 154 17.35 9.96 15.56
C ASP A 154 17.18 8.45 15.46
N ALA A 155 18.29 7.72 15.53
CA ALA A 155 18.30 6.26 15.48
C ALA A 155 17.55 5.61 16.65
N GLU A 156 17.26 6.35 17.72
CA GLU A 156 16.50 5.88 18.88
C GLU A 156 15.00 6.18 18.73
N GLN A 157 14.60 7.05 17.79
CA GLN A 157 13.20 7.39 17.55
C GLN A 157 12.56 6.40 16.57
N LEU A 158 12.15 5.25 17.10
CA LEU A 158 11.32 4.26 16.42
C LEU A 158 9.84 4.59 16.65
N ILE A 159 9.06 4.74 15.57
CA ILE A 159 7.62 4.98 15.63
C ILE A 159 6.86 3.83 14.95
N PRO A 160 5.75 3.35 15.53
CA PRO A 160 4.84 2.45 14.83
C PRO A 160 4.10 3.23 13.74
N LEU A 161 3.86 2.56 12.61
CA LEU A 161 3.07 3.09 11.51
C LEU A 161 1.70 2.43 11.51
N ALA A 162 0.65 3.23 11.40
CA ALA A 162 -0.68 2.68 11.17
C ALA A 162 -0.68 1.91 9.84
N LEU A 163 -1.46 0.84 9.73
CA LEU A 163 -1.72 0.25 8.43
C LEU A 163 -2.70 1.13 7.68
N SER A 164 -2.50 1.26 6.37
CA SER A 164 -3.38 2.13 5.60
C SER A 164 -4.84 1.67 5.71
N ALA A 165 -5.82 2.58 5.51
CA ALA A 165 -7.27 2.46 5.75
C ALA A 165 -8.02 1.24 5.14
N PHE A 166 -7.32 0.25 4.61
CA PHE A 166 -7.82 -1.06 4.19
C PHE A 166 -7.43 -2.09 5.26
N GLU A 167 -8.39 -2.59 6.05
CA GLU A 167 -8.14 -3.83 6.82
C GLU A 167 -7.95 -4.96 5.82
N ALA A 168 -6.75 -5.56 5.83
CA ALA A 168 -6.33 -6.78 5.13
C ALA A 168 -7.33 -7.32 4.09
N PRO A 169 -7.10 -7.11 2.78
CA PRO A 169 -5.81 -6.76 2.16
C PRO A 169 -5.56 -5.26 2.04
N ALA A 170 -4.30 -4.85 2.10
CA ALA A 170 -3.83 -3.50 1.78
C ALA A 170 -3.95 -3.20 0.28
N ALA A 171 -3.71 -4.20 -0.57
CA ALA A 171 -3.85 -4.07 -2.03
C ALA A 171 -4.31 -5.37 -2.69
N ALA A 172 -4.85 -5.28 -3.91
CA ALA A 172 -5.28 -6.45 -4.67
C ALA A 172 -5.03 -6.35 -6.19
N ILE A 173 -4.74 -7.49 -6.81
CA ILE A 173 -4.76 -7.67 -8.27
C ILE A 173 -5.91 -8.59 -8.63
N ASN A 174 -6.73 -8.20 -9.62
CA ASN A 174 -7.93 -8.93 -10.04
C ASN A 174 -8.86 -9.26 -8.85
N GLY A 175 -8.89 -8.36 -7.88
CA GLY A 175 -9.62 -8.46 -6.63
C GLY A 175 -9.96 -7.07 -6.10
N SER A 176 -10.76 -7.01 -5.04
CA SER A 176 -11.18 -5.75 -4.42
C SER A 176 -10.64 -5.63 -3.01
N VAL A 177 -10.09 -4.47 -2.66
CA VAL A 177 -9.93 -4.07 -1.25
C VAL A 177 -11.11 -3.19 -0.84
N VAL A 178 -11.47 -3.25 0.44
CA VAL A 178 -12.55 -2.44 1.01
C VAL A 178 -11.93 -1.51 2.05
N ALA A 179 -12.09 -0.21 1.86
CA ALA A 179 -11.70 0.76 2.88
C ALA A 179 -12.58 0.55 4.12
N THR A 180 -11.96 0.38 5.28
CA THR A 180 -12.65 0.12 6.55
C THR A 180 -13.01 1.39 7.31
N HIS A 181 -12.36 2.51 6.98
CA HIS A 181 -12.74 3.79 7.54
C HIS A 181 -14.05 4.30 6.94
N SER A 182 -15.01 4.59 7.83
CA SER A 182 -16.34 5.05 7.48
C SER A 182 -16.25 6.33 6.63
N THR A 183 -16.71 6.27 5.38
CA THR A 183 -17.04 7.49 4.65
C THR A 183 -18.07 8.24 5.49
N THR A 184 -17.74 9.45 5.94
CA THR A 184 -18.71 10.28 6.66
C THR A 184 -19.91 10.54 5.75
N LEU A 185 -21.11 10.65 6.33
CA LEU A 185 -22.34 10.91 5.54
C LEU A 185 -22.21 12.18 4.67
N ASP A 186 -21.33 13.10 5.04
CA ASP A 186 -21.06 14.33 4.31
C ASP A 186 -20.20 14.11 3.05
N ASN A 187 -19.26 13.15 3.07
CA ASN A 187 -18.54 12.70 1.88
C ASN A 187 -19.46 11.94 0.90
N ILE A 188 -20.48 11.23 1.40
CA ILE A 188 -21.50 10.62 0.53
C ILE A 188 -22.38 11.71 -0.10
N LYS A 189 -22.78 12.73 0.67
CA LYS A 189 -23.64 13.81 0.16
C LYS A 189 -22.96 14.69 -0.88
N SER A 190 -21.64 14.88 -0.84
CA SER A 190 -20.92 15.67 -1.83
C SER A 190 -20.96 15.04 -3.23
N LEU A 191 -21.16 13.72 -3.34
CA LEU A 191 -21.32 13.01 -4.62
C LEU A 191 -22.69 13.25 -5.30
N TYR A 192 -23.68 13.80 -4.59
CA TYR A 192 -25.02 14.06 -5.08
C TYR A 192 -25.35 15.56 -5.23
N ARG A 193 -24.34 16.44 -5.20
CA ARG A 193 -24.47 17.88 -5.47
C ARG A 193 -23.84 18.22 -6.81
#